data_AF-A0A084Y3A3-F1
#
_entry.id   AF-A0A084Y3A3-F1
#
_cell.length_a   1.000
_cell.length_b   1.000
_cell.length_c   1.000
_cell.angle_alpha   90.00
_cell.angle_beta   90.00
_cell.angle_gamma   90.00
#
_symmetry.space_group_name_H-M   'P 1'
#
loop_
_entity.id
_entity.type
_entity.pdbx_description
1 polymer ?
#
loop_
_entity_poly.entity_id
_entity_poly.type
_entity_poly.pdbx_seq_one_letter_code
_entity_poly.pdbx_strand_id
1 'polypeptide(L)' 'MKVSELRAKTVDELNKELLDLLKAQFGLRMQLATQQLSNNSQIGKVRRQIARVRTLLREKAVQQ' A
#
# COMPACT_ATOMS: atom_id res chain seq x y z
N MET A 1 4.41 7.04 -5.17
CA MET A 1 4.98 5.80 -5.74
C MET A 1 4.52 5.61 -7.16
N LYS A 2 5.47 5.57 -8.09
CA LYS A 2 5.24 5.21 -9.50
C LYS A 2 5.22 3.69 -9.59
N VAL A 3 4.35 3.14 -10.44
CA VAL A 3 4.17 1.69 -10.63
C VAL A 3 5.47 1.01 -11.11
N SER A 4 6.33 1.76 -11.79
CA SER A 4 7.62 1.30 -12.32
C SER A 4 8.57 0.79 -11.22
N GLU A 5 8.62 1.47 -10.07
CA GLU A 5 9.48 1.10 -8.94
C GLU A 5 8.98 -0.18 -8.24
N LEU A 6 7.67 -0.41 -8.23
CA LEU A 6 7.07 -1.59 -7.60
C LEU A 6 7.25 -2.86 -8.45
N ARG A 7 7.39 -2.75 -9.78
CA ARG A 7 7.68 -3.92 -10.65
C ARG A 7 9.09 -4.47 -10.47
N ALA A 8 10.05 -3.58 -10.21
CA ALA A 8 11.46 -3.93 -10.01
C ALA A 8 11.71 -4.69 -8.70
N LYS A 9 10.82 -4.56 -7.71
CA LYS A 9 10.94 -5.24 -6.41
C LYS A 9 10.62 -6.72 -6.49
N THR A 10 11.24 -7.50 -5.61
CA THR A 10 10.98 -8.94 -5.47
C THR A 10 9.64 -9.21 -4.75
N VAL A 11 9.15 -10.45 -4.82
CA VAL A 11 7.87 -10.85 -4.18
C VAL A 11 7.93 -10.62 -2.65
N ASP A 12 9.07 -10.92 -2.03
CA ASP A 12 9.27 -10.73 -0.58
C ASP A 12 9.31 -9.26 -0.18
N GLU A 13 9.95 -8.40 -0.99
CA GLU A 13 9.95 -6.95 -0.78
C GLU A 13 8.55 -6.36 -0.92
N LEU A 14 7.77 -6.83 -1.90
CA LEU A 14 6.38 -6.43 -2.08
C LEU A 14 5.51 -6.85 -0.88
N ASN A 15 5.75 -8.01 -0.30
CA ASN A 15 5.06 -8.47 0.91
C ASN A 15 5.44 -7.63 2.14
N LYS A 16 6.71 -7.27 2.32
CA LYS A 16 7.14 -6.35 3.39
C LYS A 16 6.48 -4.98 3.22
N GLU A 17 6.51 -4.44 2.01
CA GLU A 17 5.93 -3.13 1.72
C GLU A 17 4.39 -3.13 1.89
N LEU A 18 3.73 -4.24 1.58
CA LEU A 18 2.30 -4.43 1.87
C LEU A 18 2.02 -4.33 3.38
N LEU A 19 2.83 -4.98 4.21
CA LEU A 19 2.69 -4.94 5.67
C LEU A 19 2.89 -3.51 6.22
N ASP A 20 3.88 -2.79 5.70
CA ASP A 20 4.14 -1.42 6.12
C ASP A 20 3.02 -0.46 5.70
N LEU A 21 2.47 -0.63 4.49
CA LEU A 21 1.31 0.13 4.02
C LEU A 21 0.06 -0.17 4.85
N LEU A 22 -0.14 -1.40 5.30
CA LEU A 22 -1.25 -1.78 6.18
C LEU A 22 -1.12 -1.14 7.57
N LYS A 23 0.09 -1.10 8.14
CA LYS A 23 0.34 -0.37 9.39
C LYS A 23 0.07 1.13 9.23
N ALA A 24 0.51 1.73 8.13
CA ALA A 24 0.23 3.13 7.83
C ALA A 24 -1.28 3.39 7.67
N GLN A 25 -2.00 2.48 7.00
CA GLN A 25 -3.46 2.57 6.89
C GLN A 25 -4.14 2.52 8.26
N PHE A 26 -3.68 1.64 9.16
CA PHE A 26 -4.21 1.55 10.52
C PHE A 26 -4.00 2.85 11.31
N GLY A 27 -2.79 3.42 11.26
CA GLY A 27 -2.48 4.71 11.89
C GLY A 27 -3.36 5.84 11.35
N LEU A 28 -3.55 5.92 10.03
CA LEU A 28 -4.44 6.92 9.41
C LEU A 28 -5.91 6.73 9.81
N ARG A 29 -6.37 5.48 9.99
CA ARG A 29 -7.73 5.20 10.49
C ARG A 29 -7.90 5.61 11.95
N MET A 30 -6.89 5.40 12.79
CA MET A 30 -6.91 5.89 14.17
C MET A 30 -6.94 7.42 14.22
N GLN A 31 -6.09 8.09 13.44
CA GLN A 31 -6.08 9.56 13.35
C GLN A 31 -7.40 10.13 12.84
N LEU A 32 -8.08 9.42 11.92
CA LEU A 32 -9.42 9.77 11.48
C LEU A 32 -10.43 9.67 12.63
N ALA A 33 -10.35 8.60 13.44
CA ALA A 33 -11.24 8.40 14.58
C ALA A 33 -11.04 9.45 15.68
N THR A 34 -9.81 9.93 15.90
CA THR A 34 -9.51 11.01 16.85
C THR A 34 -9.81 12.41 16.30
N GLN A 35 -10.32 12.52 15.07
CA GLN A 35 -10.57 13.79 14.36
C GLN A 35 -9.33 14.69 14.20
N GLN A 36 -8.12 14.14 14.35
CA GLN A 36 -6.85 14.86 14.21
C GLN A 36 -6.26 14.75 12.80
N LEU A 37 -6.99 14.12 11.87
CA LEU A 37 -6.49 13.90 10.52
C LEU A 37 -6.57 15.18 9.70
N SER A 38 -5.42 15.75 9.40
CA SER A 38 -5.30 16.97 8.58
C SER A 38 -5.54 16.75 7.09
N ASN A 39 -5.39 15.52 6.59
CA ASN A 39 -5.51 15.23 5.16
C ASN A 39 -6.15 13.87 4.84
N ASN A 40 -7.47 13.90 4.60
CA ASN A 40 -8.27 12.72 4.25
C ASN A 40 -7.87 12.09 2.90
N SER A 41 -7.22 12.84 2.01
CA SER A 41 -6.76 12.32 0.71
C SER A 41 -5.69 11.24 0.87
N GLN A 42 -4.96 11.24 1.99
CA GLN A 42 -3.91 10.25 2.26
C GLN A 42 -4.50 8.84 2.42
N ILE A 43 -5.68 8.69 3.02
CA ILE A 43 -6.37 7.40 3.13
C ILE A 43 -6.64 6.82 1.74
N GLY A 44 -7.13 7.66 0.82
CA GLY A 44 -7.40 7.26 -0.56
C GLY A 44 -6.13 6.90 -1.35
N LYS A 45 -5.00 7.57 -1.07
CA LYS A 45 -3.71 7.23 -1.69
C LYS A 45 -3.16 5.90 -1.16
N VAL A 46 -3.16 5.69 0.16
CA VAL A 46 -2.67 4.44 0.77
C VAL A 46 -3.49 3.23 0.31
N ARG A 47 -4.82 3.34 0.26
CA ARG A 47 -5.68 2.26 -0.30
C ARG A 47 -5.32 1.90 -1.74
N ARG A 48 -5.07 2.91 -2.59
CA ARG A 48 -4.65 2.69 -3.98
C ARG A 48 -3.26 2.09 -4.09
N GLN A 49 -2.34 2.43 -3.18
CA GLN A 49 -1.02 1.81 -3.11
C GLN A 49 -1.12 0.33 -2.74
N ILE A 50 -1.90 -0.01 -1.71
CA ILE A 50 -2.16 -1.41 -1.32
C ILE A 50 -2.73 -2.21 -2.49
N ALA A 51 -3.72 -1.65 -3.19
CA ALA A 51 -4.31 -2.31 -4.36
C ALA A 51 -3.27 -2.61 -5.45
N ARG A 52 -2.42 -1.64 -5.79
CA ARG A 52 -1.34 -1.81 -6.78
C ARG A 52 -0.34 -2.89 -6.39
N VAL A 53 0.07 -2.94 -5.12
CA VAL A 53 0.99 -3.97 -4.61
C VAL A 53 0.35 -5.36 -4.74
N ARG A 54 -0.92 -5.51 -4.36
CA ARG A 54 -1.65 -6.78 -4.51
C ARG A 54 -1.80 -7.19 -5.98
N THR A 55 -2.06 -6.25 -6.88
CA THR A 55 -2.09 -6.53 -8.33
C THR A 55 -0.75 -7.04 -8.82
N LEU A 56 0.37 -6.40 -8.45
CA LEU A 56 1.71 -6.82 -8.86
C LEU A 56 2.11 -8.18 -8.29
N LEU A 57 1.74 -8.48 -7.05
CA LEU A 57 1.91 -9.81 -6.47
C LEU A 57 1.15 -10.86 -7.28
N ARG A 58 -0.07 -10.56 -7.73
CA ARG A 58 -0.86 -11.46 -8.58
C ARG A 58 -0.27 -11.60 -9.97
N GLU A 59 0.19 -10.52 -10.59
CA GLU A 59 0.87 -10.55 -11.90
C GLU A 59 2.13 -11.44 -11.85
N LYS A 60 2.97 -11.29 -10.82
CA LYS A 60 4.16 -12.14 -10.64
C LYS A 60 3.80 -13.61 -10.38
N ALA A 61 2.73 -13.88 -9.64
CA ALA A 61 2.26 -15.25 -9.40
C ALA A 61 1.64 -15.93 -10.63
N VAL A 62 1.19 -15.16 -11.63
CA VAL A 62 0.64 -15.68 -12.89
C VAL A 62 1.73 -15.79 -13.98
N GLN A 63 2.81 -15.02 -13.87
CA GLN A 63 3.98 -15.10 -14.76
C GLN A 63 4.97 -16.22 -14.39
N GLN A 64 4.85 -16.80 -13.20
CA GLN A 64 5.57 -18.00 -12.76
C GLN A 64 4.86 -19.25 -13.26
#